data_AF-A0A0K3AYR2-F1
#
_entry.id   AF-A0A0K3AYR2-F1
#
_cell.length_a   1.000
_cell.length_b   1.000
_cell.length_c   1.000
_cell.angle_alpha   90.00
_cell.angle_beta   90.00
_cell.angle_gamma   90.00
#
_symmetry.space_group_name_H-M   'P 1'
#
loop_
_entity.id
_entity.type
_entity.pdbx_description
1 polymer ?
#
loop_
_entity_poly.entity_id
_entity_poly.type
_entity_poly.pdbx_seq_one_letter_code
_entity_poly.pdbx_strand_id
1 'polypeptide(L)'
;MRRDTALDTYFWCGGTERLLCVNETKAKQFAASAPQVDQVLVVANSTKYGGAGGSVATSSGGNAQSGGIVAHELGHSIGGLADEYDYPNDLYSGSEPREPNVSVHPSATMTQKRVKWYSYIGKTSPDGGVIGTYQGAYYHRRGIYRPTENSLMRSLGRPFNLIGLDIMRAAIQRKTGV
;
A
#
# COMPACT_ATOMS: atom_id res chain seq x y z
N MET A 1 -20.02 -14.85 10.60
CA MET A 1 -20.19 -14.49 12.02
C MET A 1 -19.69 -13.08 12.24
N ARG A 2 -20.54 -12.17 12.75
CA ARG A 2 -20.14 -10.84 13.21
C ARG A 2 -19.83 -10.94 14.70
N ARG A 3 -18.66 -10.46 15.13
CA ARG A 3 -18.29 -10.39 16.56
C ARG A 3 -18.53 -8.96 17.04
N ASP A 4 -18.92 -8.81 18.29
CA ASP A 4 -18.91 -7.52 18.97
C ASP A 4 -17.46 -7.21 19.38
N THR A 5 -16.89 -6.14 18.85
CA THR A 5 -15.49 -5.74 19.07
C THR A 5 -15.43 -4.24 19.35
N ALA A 6 -14.43 -3.81 20.12
CA ALA A 6 -14.31 -2.42 20.58
C ALA A 6 -14.38 -1.37 19.46
N LEU A 7 -13.91 -1.71 18.25
CA LEU A 7 -13.85 -0.80 17.10
C LEU A 7 -14.68 -1.30 15.90
N ASP A 8 -15.59 -2.25 16.12
CA ASP A 8 -16.40 -2.91 15.08
C ASP A 8 -15.57 -3.45 13.89
N THR A 9 -14.40 -4.05 14.16
CA THR A 9 -13.56 -4.64 13.12
C THR A 9 -14.18 -5.91 12.52
N TYR A 10 -14.09 -6.09 11.19
CA TYR A 10 -14.61 -7.27 10.49
C TYR A 10 -13.90 -7.54 9.15
N PHE A 11 -13.84 -8.81 8.76
CA PHE A 11 -13.37 -9.26 7.43
C PHE A 11 -14.50 -9.27 6.39
N TRP A 12 -14.16 -9.56 5.12
CA TRP A 12 -15.12 -9.64 4.00
C TRP A 12 -15.75 -8.29 3.62
N CYS A 13 -15.06 -7.21 3.95
CA CYS A 13 -15.49 -5.88 3.55
C CYS A 13 -15.50 -5.76 2.02
N GLY A 14 -16.59 -5.23 1.46
CA GLY A 14 -16.76 -5.12 0.00
C GLY A 14 -16.71 -6.44 -0.77
N GLY A 15 -16.93 -7.58 -0.09
CA GLY A 15 -16.84 -8.91 -0.71
C GLY A 15 -15.41 -9.48 -0.79
N THR A 16 -14.40 -8.76 -0.31
CA THR A 16 -13.00 -9.21 -0.33
C THR A 16 -12.64 -9.88 1.00
N GLU A 17 -12.39 -11.18 0.97
CA GLU A 17 -12.13 -12.01 2.17
C GLU A 17 -11.07 -11.44 3.13
N ARG A 18 -9.94 -11.00 2.57
CA ARG A 18 -8.79 -10.49 3.33
C ARG A 18 -8.94 -9.04 3.77
N LEU A 19 -9.97 -8.33 3.29
CA LEU A 19 -10.14 -6.92 3.59
C LEU A 19 -10.73 -6.77 5.01
N LEU A 20 -9.91 -6.24 5.91
CA LEU A 20 -10.23 -6.02 7.31
C LEU A 20 -10.69 -4.57 7.51
N CYS A 21 -11.99 -4.34 7.58
CA CYS A 21 -12.55 -3.02 7.81
C CYS A 21 -12.74 -2.75 9.30
N VAL A 22 -12.87 -1.48 9.64
CA VAL A 22 -13.04 -0.95 11.00
C VAL A 22 -14.03 0.20 10.98
N ASN A 23 -14.69 0.47 12.10
CA ASN A 23 -15.39 1.73 12.29
C ASN A 23 -14.36 2.85 12.48
N GLU A 24 -14.04 3.57 11.41
CA GLU A 24 -13.04 4.65 11.45
C GLU A 24 -13.37 5.75 12.45
N THR A 25 -14.65 6.04 12.68
CA THR A 25 -15.07 7.08 13.63
C THR A 25 -14.69 6.67 15.05
N LYS A 26 -15.03 5.44 15.46
CA LYS A 26 -14.63 4.90 16.77
C LYS A 26 -13.11 4.84 16.91
N ALA A 27 -12.41 4.37 15.86
CA ALA A 27 -10.95 4.28 15.88
C ALA A 27 -10.29 5.65 16.07
N LYS A 28 -10.73 6.69 15.35
CA LYS A 28 -10.22 8.05 15.47
C LYS A 28 -10.58 8.69 16.81
N GLN A 29 -11.80 8.47 17.32
CA GLN A 29 -12.19 8.94 18.66
C GLN A 29 -11.31 8.33 19.75
N PHE A 30 -11.03 7.03 19.67
CA PHE A 30 -10.13 6.38 20.61
C PHE A 30 -8.70 6.91 20.48
N ALA A 31 -8.20 7.07 19.25
CA ALA A 31 -6.86 7.58 18.99
C ALA A 31 -6.68 9.04 19.45
N ALA A 32 -7.74 9.87 19.42
CA ALA A 32 -7.69 11.27 19.87
C ALA A 32 -7.36 11.41 21.37
N SER A 33 -7.45 10.33 22.15
CA SER A 33 -6.99 10.29 23.54
C SER A 33 -5.47 10.39 23.68
N ALA A 34 -4.72 10.09 22.62
CA ALA A 34 -3.27 10.21 22.58
C ALA A 34 -2.85 11.58 22.00
N PRO A 35 -1.83 12.24 22.58
CA PRO A 35 -1.33 13.49 22.01
C PRO A 35 -0.63 13.25 20.67
N GLN A 36 -0.77 14.20 19.74
CA GLN A 36 0.02 14.28 18.50
C GLN A 36 -0.06 13.04 17.58
N VAL A 37 -1.27 12.50 17.39
CA VAL A 37 -1.47 11.36 16.47
C VAL A 37 -1.36 11.81 15.01
N ASP A 38 -0.39 11.24 14.29
CA ASP A 38 -0.23 11.43 12.84
C ASP A 38 -0.86 10.32 12.00
N GLN A 39 -0.92 9.09 12.53
CA GLN A 39 -1.43 7.91 11.84
C GLN A 39 -2.08 6.96 12.85
N VAL A 40 -3.24 6.39 12.49
CA VAL A 40 -3.92 5.36 13.28
C VAL A 40 -3.75 3.99 12.62
N LEU A 41 -3.35 2.99 13.41
CA LEU A 41 -3.30 1.59 13.02
C LEU A 41 -4.12 0.77 14.02
N VAL A 42 -5.09 0.00 13.54
CA VAL A 42 -5.90 -0.91 14.34
C VAL A 42 -5.41 -2.34 14.15
N VAL A 43 -5.01 -2.96 15.26
CA VAL A 43 -4.55 -4.35 15.26
C VAL A 43 -5.67 -5.26 15.77
N ALA A 44 -6.24 -6.08 14.89
CA ALA A 44 -7.29 -7.03 15.25
C ALA A 44 -6.68 -8.32 15.82
N ASN A 45 -7.21 -8.80 16.95
CA ASN A 45 -6.83 -10.09 17.51
C ASN A 45 -7.40 -11.26 16.67
N SER A 46 -6.72 -11.56 15.56
CA SER A 46 -7.08 -12.65 14.65
C SER A 46 -5.83 -13.26 14.02
N THR A 47 -5.85 -14.58 13.83
CA THR A 47 -4.83 -15.32 13.07
C THR A 47 -5.11 -15.31 11.56
N LYS A 48 -6.32 -14.90 11.13
CA LYS A 48 -6.69 -14.82 9.71
C LYS A 48 -5.85 -13.75 9.02
N TYR A 49 -5.31 -14.06 7.85
CA TYR A 49 -4.59 -13.09 7.03
C TYR A 49 -5.52 -11.95 6.57
N GLY A 50 -5.10 -10.71 6.81
CA GLY A 50 -5.77 -9.54 6.26
C GLY A 50 -5.40 -8.23 6.92
N GLY A 51 -5.78 -7.16 6.26
CA GLY A 51 -5.46 -5.77 6.56
C GLY A 51 -6.16 -4.86 5.55
N ALA A 52 -6.05 -3.56 5.79
CA ALA A 52 -6.48 -2.52 4.87
C ALA A 52 -5.72 -1.23 5.16
N GLY A 53 -5.27 -0.55 4.12
CA GLY A 53 -4.80 0.82 4.19
C GLY A 53 -5.94 1.83 4.27
N GLY A 54 -5.59 3.10 4.44
CA GLY A 54 -6.55 4.20 4.44
C GLY A 54 -6.24 5.21 5.53
N SER A 55 -7.22 6.03 5.90
CA SER A 55 -7.01 7.00 6.99
C SER A 55 -6.84 6.32 8.35
N VAL A 56 -7.38 5.11 8.49
CA VAL A 56 -7.12 4.18 9.59
C VAL A 56 -6.64 2.88 8.96
N ALA A 57 -5.36 2.56 9.14
CA ALA A 57 -4.82 1.28 8.71
C ALA A 57 -5.34 0.16 9.62
N THR A 58 -5.48 -1.05 9.11
CA THR A 58 -5.84 -2.24 9.90
C THR A 58 -4.89 -3.40 9.63
N SER A 59 -4.64 -4.26 10.61
CA SER A 59 -3.88 -5.49 10.41
C SER A 59 -4.32 -6.58 11.38
N SER A 60 -4.25 -7.83 10.95
CA SER A 60 -4.43 -9.01 11.81
C SER A 60 -3.20 -9.26 12.70
N GLY A 61 -3.33 -8.99 13.99
CA GLY A 61 -2.24 -9.10 14.97
C GLY A 61 -1.73 -10.51 15.23
N GLY A 62 -2.58 -11.54 15.15
CA GLY A 62 -2.22 -12.93 15.42
C GLY A 62 -1.71 -13.70 14.20
N ASN A 63 -1.64 -13.07 13.03
CA ASN A 63 -1.15 -13.72 11.81
C ASN A 63 0.39 -13.68 11.77
N ALA A 64 1.04 -14.75 11.32
CA ALA A 64 2.50 -14.82 11.23
C ALA A 64 3.11 -13.75 10.30
N GLN A 65 2.34 -13.22 9.35
CA GLN A 65 2.76 -12.19 8.42
C GLN A 65 2.39 -10.76 8.87
N SER A 66 1.85 -10.59 10.09
CA SER A 66 1.32 -9.32 10.62
C SER A 66 2.27 -8.14 10.43
N GLY A 67 3.56 -8.30 10.75
CA GLY A 67 4.54 -7.22 10.58
C GLY A 67 4.68 -6.75 9.13
N GLY A 68 4.62 -7.68 8.18
CA GLY A 68 4.62 -7.36 6.75
C GLY A 68 3.32 -6.69 6.30
N ILE A 69 2.17 -7.16 6.80
CA ILE A 69 0.86 -6.53 6.54
C ILE A 69 0.88 -5.09 7.03
N VAL A 70 1.30 -4.84 8.28
CA VAL A 70 1.38 -3.48 8.84
C VAL A 70 2.23 -2.57 7.94
N ALA A 71 3.42 -3.00 7.54
CA ALA A 71 4.28 -2.19 6.68
C ALA A 71 3.61 -1.89 5.32
N HIS A 72 2.93 -2.87 4.73
CA HIS A 72 2.17 -2.71 3.48
C HIS A 72 1.02 -1.71 3.64
N GLU A 73 0.17 -1.86 4.66
CA GLU A 73 -0.98 -0.97 4.88
C GLU A 73 -0.58 0.45 5.25
N LEU A 74 0.55 0.63 5.94
CA LEU A 74 1.14 1.94 6.17
C LEU A 74 1.72 2.55 4.88
N GLY A 75 2.14 1.73 3.91
CA GLY A 75 2.50 2.18 2.57
C GLY A 75 1.35 2.92 1.88
N HIS A 76 0.13 2.38 1.98
CA HIS A 76 -1.07 3.08 1.52
C HIS A 76 -1.36 4.33 2.34
N SER A 77 -1.38 4.18 3.67
CA SER A 77 -1.92 5.19 4.59
C SER A 77 -1.03 6.44 4.71
N ILE A 78 0.29 6.24 4.73
CA ILE A 78 1.29 7.31 4.87
C ILE A 78 1.83 7.73 3.50
N GLY A 79 2.14 6.75 2.65
CA GLY A 79 2.81 6.97 1.37
C GLY A 79 1.88 7.23 0.18
N GLY A 80 0.58 6.99 0.32
CA GLY A 80 -0.36 7.05 -0.81
C GLY A 80 0.01 6.06 -1.92
N LEU A 81 0.69 4.96 -1.57
CA LEU A 81 1.11 3.94 -2.52
C LEU A 81 -0.12 3.14 -2.98
N ALA A 82 -0.12 2.71 -4.23
CA ALA A 82 -1.07 1.76 -4.78
C ALA A 82 -0.63 0.33 -4.50
N ASP A 83 -1.59 -0.59 -4.53
CA ASP A 83 -1.32 -2.01 -4.65
C ASP A 83 -0.65 -2.33 -6.00
N GLU A 84 0.38 -3.17 -5.97
CA GLU A 84 1.10 -3.64 -7.16
C GLU A 84 0.69 -5.07 -7.56
N TYR A 85 -0.35 -5.62 -6.93
CA TYR A 85 -1.05 -6.82 -7.39
C TYR A 85 -1.71 -6.59 -8.75
N ASP A 86 -1.80 -7.64 -9.57
CA ASP A 86 -2.29 -7.60 -10.95
C ASP A 86 -3.65 -8.32 -11.11
N TYR A 87 -4.35 -8.58 -10.01
CA TYR A 87 -5.62 -9.31 -9.97
C TYR A 87 -6.65 -8.53 -9.12
N PRO A 88 -7.96 -8.72 -9.34
CA PRO A 88 -8.58 -9.75 -10.19
C PRO A 88 -8.85 -9.34 -11.64
N ASN A 89 -8.65 -8.07 -12.00
CA ASN A 89 -9.09 -7.52 -13.29
C ASN A 89 -8.06 -7.77 -14.40
N ASP A 90 -8.48 -7.65 -15.65
CA ASP A 90 -7.61 -7.86 -16.81
C ASP A 90 -6.99 -6.56 -17.31
N LEU A 91 -7.76 -5.67 -17.96
CA LEU A 91 -7.25 -4.45 -18.60
C LEU A 91 -7.61 -3.19 -17.82
N TYR A 92 -6.59 -2.42 -17.40
CA TYR A 92 -6.78 -1.05 -16.97
C TYR A 92 -6.91 -0.13 -18.20
N SER A 93 -8.00 0.63 -18.27
CA SER A 93 -8.29 1.60 -19.34
C SER A 93 -8.54 3.02 -18.81
N GLY A 94 -8.25 3.24 -17.52
CA GLY A 94 -8.41 4.53 -16.86
C GLY A 94 -7.31 5.53 -17.23
N SER A 95 -7.45 6.76 -16.71
CA SER A 95 -6.42 7.79 -16.78
C SER A 95 -5.20 7.44 -15.92
N GLU A 96 -4.13 8.22 -16.05
CA GLU A 96 -2.96 8.07 -15.18
C GLU A 96 -3.36 8.12 -13.68
N PRO A 97 -3.04 7.08 -12.87
CA PRO A 97 -3.35 7.07 -11.45
C PRO A 97 -2.63 8.17 -10.68
N ARG A 98 -3.14 8.55 -9.50
CA ARG A 98 -2.46 9.55 -8.65
C ARG A 98 -1.29 8.94 -7.90
N GLU A 99 -1.40 7.66 -7.57
CA GLU A 99 -0.49 6.87 -6.78
C GLU A 99 0.89 6.80 -7.46
N PRO A 100 1.97 7.01 -6.71
CA PRO A 100 3.28 7.29 -7.30
C PRO A 100 3.99 6.04 -7.83
N ASN A 101 3.60 4.85 -7.38
CA ASN A 101 4.21 3.55 -7.72
C ASN A 101 3.44 2.77 -8.80
N VAL A 102 2.46 3.39 -9.46
CA VAL A 102 1.79 2.82 -10.64
C VAL A 102 1.58 3.87 -11.73
N SER A 103 1.51 3.43 -12.99
CA SER A 103 1.36 4.32 -14.15
C SER A 103 0.87 3.58 -15.40
N VAL A 104 0.16 4.28 -16.29
CA VAL A 104 -0.18 3.79 -17.63
C VAL A 104 0.93 4.04 -18.65
N HIS A 105 1.99 4.75 -18.27
CA HIS A 105 3.07 5.12 -19.18
C HIS A 105 4.21 4.08 -19.18
N PRO A 106 4.67 3.63 -20.36
CA PRO A 106 5.90 2.84 -20.45
C PRO A 106 7.14 3.71 -20.22
N SER A 107 8.29 3.09 -19.95
CA SER A 107 9.56 3.78 -19.65
C SER A 107 9.90 4.90 -20.64
N ALA A 108 9.72 4.68 -21.94
CA ALA A 108 10.02 5.69 -22.96
C ALA A 108 9.19 6.98 -22.78
N THR A 109 7.90 6.84 -22.48
CA THR A 109 7.01 7.99 -22.24
C THR A 109 7.33 8.68 -20.91
N MET A 110 7.62 7.90 -19.86
CA MET A 110 8.03 8.45 -18.56
C MET A 110 9.30 9.30 -18.69
N THR A 111 10.32 8.78 -19.37
CA THR A 111 11.59 9.48 -19.61
C THR A 111 11.39 10.74 -20.44
N GLN A 112 10.65 10.66 -21.54
CA GLN A 112 10.41 11.80 -22.42
C GLN A 112 9.64 12.92 -21.71
N LYS A 113 8.59 12.57 -20.97
CA LYS A 113 7.72 13.55 -20.29
C LYS A 113 8.17 13.92 -18.88
N ARG A 114 9.19 13.25 -18.36
CA ARG A 114 9.69 13.39 -16.98
C ARG A 114 8.58 13.22 -15.92
N VAL A 115 7.83 12.14 -16.04
CA VAL A 115 6.70 11.82 -15.14
C VAL A 115 6.97 10.56 -14.32
N LYS A 116 6.29 10.45 -13.18
CA LYS A 116 6.37 9.30 -12.27
C LYS A 116 7.82 9.01 -11.85
N TRP A 117 8.29 7.78 -12.02
CA TRP A 117 9.62 7.34 -11.60
C TRP A 117 10.67 7.42 -12.71
N TYR A 118 10.52 8.34 -13.67
CA TYR A 118 11.46 8.50 -14.79
C TYR A 118 12.93 8.60 -14.34
N SER A 119 13.19 9.32 -13.24
CA SER A 119 14.53 9.54 -12.70
C SER A 119 15.12 8.32 -12.00
N TYR A 120 14.33 7.25 -11.84
CA TYR A 120 14.71 6.00 -11.21
C TYR A 120 14.94 4.87 -12.23
N ILE A 121 14.51 5.02 -13.48
CA ILE A 121 14.64 3.98 -14.51
C ILE A 121 16.11 3.51 -14.63
N GLY A 122 16.31 2.19 -14.58
CA GLY A 122 17.62 1.54 -14.64
C GLY A 122 18.36 1.43 -13.31
N LYS A 123 17.88 2.05 -12.23
CA LYS A 123 18.51 1.91 -10.90
C LYS A 123 18.16 0.57 -10.27
N THR A 124 19.09 0.03 -9.48
CA THR A 124 18.81 -1.10 -8.59
C THR A 124 17.89 -0.66 -7.46
N SER A 125 17.08 -1.60 -6.98
CA SER A 125 16.04 -1.35 -5.99
C SER A 125 16.23 -2.28 -4.78
N PRO A 126 15.89 -1.86 -3.55
CA PRO A 126 16.08 -2.66 -2.33
C PRO A 126 15.36 -4.01 -2.34
N ASP A 127 14.28 -4.16 -3.12
CA ASP A 127 13.58 -5.44 -3.34
C ASP A 127 14.36 -6.46 -4.17
N GLY A 128 15.54 -6.08 -4.68
CA GLY A 128 16.42 -6.89 -5.52
C GLY A 128 16.19 -6.69 -7.02
N GLY A 129 15.17 -5.93 -7.41
CA GLY A 129 14.85 -5.63 -8.80
C GLY A 129 15.66 -4.46 -9.39
N VAL A 130 15.51 -4.26 -10.70
CA VAL A 130 15.92 -3.06 -11.43
C VAL A 130 14.66 -2.28 -11.81
N ILE A 131 14.70 -0.97 -11.69
CA ILE A 131 13.53 -0.14 -11.92
C ILE A 131 13.26 0.00 -13.42
N GLY A 132 12.05 -0.33 -13.82
CA GLY A 132 11.55 -0.24 -15.19
C GLY A 132 10.04 -0.02 -15.20
N THR A 133 9.36 -0.55 -16.22
CA THR A 133 7.89 -0.56 -16.29
C THR A 133 7.41 -1.99 -16.52
N TYR A 134 7.06 -2.67 -15.43
CA TYR A 134 6.62 -4.05 -15.44
C TYR A 134 5.10 -4.12 -15.51
N GLN A 135 4.58 -4.82 -16.51
CA GLN A 135 3.13 -4.89 -16.74
C GLN A 135 2.43 -5.64 -15.60
N GLY A 136 1.28 -5.11 -15.18
CA GLY A 136 0.44 -5.67 -14.13
C GLY A 136 0.60 -4.94 -12.80
N ALA A 137 -0.45 -4.27 -12.34
CA ALA A 137 -0.48 -3.54 -11.07
C ALA A 137 -1.91 -3.07 -10.82
N TYR A 138 -2.17 -2.44 -9.67
CA TYR A 138 -3.44 -1.76 -9.41
C TYR A 138 -4.66 -2.62 -9.70
N TYR A 139 -4.55 -3.92 -9.37
CA TYR A 139 -5.54 -4.96 -9.58
C TYR A 139 -5.82 -5.35 -11.03
N HIS A 140 -4.97 -4.95 -11.99
CA HIS A 140 -5.13 -5.24 -13.42
C HIS A 140 -3.89 -5.91 -14.00
N ARG A 141 -4.08 -6.94 -14.83
CA ARG A 141 -3.00 -7.66 -15.51
C ARG A 141 -2.31 -6.86 -16.60
N ARG A 142 -3.03 -5.96 -17.28
CA ARG A 142 -2.58 -5.24 -18.48
C ARG A 142 -2.99 -3.77 -18.40
N GLY A 143 -2.33 -2.92 -19.20
CA GLY A 143 -2.64 -1.49 -19.33
C GLY A 143 -2.09 -0.58 -18.22
N ILE A 144 -1.42 -1.16 -17.21
CA ILE A 144 -0.83 -0.44 -16.10
C ILE A 144 0.48 -1.12 -15.67
N TYR A 145 1.42 -0.32 -15.17
CA TYR A 145 2.79 -0.73 -14.84
C TYR A 145 3.13 -0.44 -13.39
N ARG A 146 3.99 -1.29 -12.82
CA ARG A 146 4.68 -1.11 -11.54
C ARG A 146 6.21 -0.95 -11.78
N PRO A 147 6.97 -0.38 -10.82
CA PRO A 147 8.38 -0.04 -11.06
C PRO A 147 9.35 -1.22 -11.02
N THR A 148 9.05 -2.29 -10.29
CA THR A 148 9.90 -3.50 -10.19
C THR A 148 9.08 -4.77 -10.38
N GLU A 149 9.72 -5.91 -10.63
CA GLU A 149 8.99 -7.18 -10.75
C GLU A 149 8.21 -7.52 -9.49
N ASN A 150 8.74 -7.21 -8.31
CA ASN A 150 8.09 -7.44 -7.03
C ASN A 150 8.49 -6.35 -6.02
N SER A 151 7.68 -6.16 -4.99
CA SER A 151 7.94 -5.22 -3.90
C SER A 151 7.03 -5.56 -2.72
N LEU A 152 7.20 -4.91 -1.57
CA LEU A 152 6.24 -5.00 -0.47
C LEU A 152 4.80 -4.68 -0.88
N MET A 153 4.60 -3.78 -1.85
CA MET A 153 3.27 -3.43 -2.36
C MET A 153 2.66 -4.51 -3.29
N ARG A 154 3.43 -5.55 -3.65
CA ARG A 154 2.97 -6.70 -4.44
C ARG A 154 3.03 -8.03 -3.68
N SER A 155 3.94 -8.21 -2.75
CA SER A 155 4.08 -9.45 -1.98
C SER A 155 4.82 -9.18 -0.68
N LEU A 156 4.34 -9.79 0.41
CA LEU A 156 5.00 -9.71 1.71
C LEU A 156 6.34 -10.45 1.72
N GLY A 157 7.18 -10.16 2.72
CA GLY A 157 8.51 -10.76 2.87
C GLY A 157 9.59 -10.08 2.03
N ARG A 158 9.30 -8.89 1.49
CA ARG A 158 10.22 -8.07 0.71
C ARG A 158 10.17 -6.62 1.21
N PRO A 159 11.24 -5.83 1.02
CA PRO A 159 11.19 -4.40 1.28
C PRO A 159 10.34 -3.68 0.21
N PHE A 160 10.04 -2.40 0.45
CA PHE A 160 9.54 -1.52 -0.59
C PHE A 160 10.53 -1.46 -1.77
N ASN A 161 10.01 -1.25 -2.98
CA ASN A 161 10.86 -0.77 -4.07
C ASN A 161 11.36 0.64 -3.76
N LEU A 162 12.36 1.10 -4.51
CA LEU A 162 13.03 2.38 -4.24
C LEU A 162 12.05 3.57 -4.27
N ILE A 163 11.02 3.53 -5.13
CA ILE A 163 9.97 4.57 -5.21
C ILE A 163 9.20 4.59 -3.88
N GLY A 164 8.68 3.43 -3.46
CA GLY A 164 7.94 3.31 -2.20
C GLY A 164 8.79 3.69 -0.99
N LEU A 165 10.06 3.28 -0.97
CA LEU A 165 10.99 3.59 0.12
C LEU A 165 11.25 5.09 0.25
N ASP A 166 11.54 5.77 -0.85
CA ASP A 166 11.82 7.21 -0.85
C ASP A 166 10.59 8.01 -0.42
N ILE A 167 9.39 7.58 -0.83
CA ILE A 167 8.14 8.23 -0.47
C ILE A 167 7.82 8.06 1.01
N MET A 168 7.99 6.86 1.54
CA MET A 168 7.81 6.58 2.97
C MET A 168 8.83 7.36 3.80
N ARG A 169 10.10 7.41 3.36
CA ARG A 169 11.14 8.21 4.02
C ARG A 169 10.75 9.68 4.03
N ALA A 170 10.40 10.26 2.88
CA ALA A 170 10.02 11.66 2.79
C ALA A 170 8.78 11.98 3.64
N ALA A 171 7.81 11.06 3.74
CA ALA A 171 6.62 11.24 4.57
C ALA A 171 6.96 11.29 6.06
N ILE A 172 7.85 10.42 6.53
CA ILE A 172 8.33 10.43 7.92
C ILE A 172 9.13 11.72 8.20
N GLN A 173 10.06 12.08 7.31
CA GLN A 173 10.88 13.28 7.44
C GLN A 173 10.08 14.57 7.56
N ARG A 174 8.98 14.70 6.79
CA ARG A 174 8.06 15.84 6.89
C ARG A 174 7.41 15.99 8.27
N LYS A 175 7.30 14.91 9.03
CA LYS A 175 6.73 14.91 10.39
C LYS A 175 7.79 15.08 11.47
N THR A 176 9.01 14.61 11.23
CA THR A 176 10.09 14.66 12.23
C THR A 176 11.00 15.88 12.11
N GLY A 177 10.93 16.63 10.99
CA GLY A 177 11.73 17.85 10.80
C GLY A 177 13.23 17.62 10.56
N VAL A 178 13.61 16.40 10.17
CA VAL A 178 14.98 15.96 9.82
C VAL A 178 15.02 15.38 8.42
#